data_AF-A0A397VBU9-F1
#
_entry.id   AF-A0A397VBU9-F1
#
_cell.length_a   1.000
_cell.length_b   1.000
_cell.length_c   1.000
_cell.angle_alpha   90.00
_cell.angle_beta   90.00
_cell.angle_gamma   90.00
#
_symmetry.space_group_name_H-M   'P 1'
#
loop_
_entity.id
_entity.type
_entity.pdbx_description
1 polymer ?
#
loop_
_entity_poly.entity_id
_entity_poly.type
_entity_poly.pdbx_seq_one_letter_code
_entity_poly.pdbx_strand_id
1 'polypeptide(L)'
;MHINAYFKKDSITNLQLTEFAAADPNQWDLRRWTIKKLKEELKSRNISYEERMDRDELVELLREYLYKESLTRPLNDNVIVEEIELDSNPIQQFSLNTGWAFKHIHKYGRKGAGKRLSLDVVEMLKRFFIAGQEDPSNRYSPKDMLAALEEMANNGELTKEEIPTEKSIDSWISRYSRMSKQMIAKKMLDDVKDCE
;
A
#
# COMPACT_ATOMS: atom_id res chain seq x y z
N MET A 1 -5.83 -39.84 39.64
CA MET A 1 -6.73 -38.69 39.89
C MET A 1 -6.30 -37.59 38.92
N HIS A 2 -7.00 -37.45 37.79
CA HIS A 2 -8.03 -36.41 37.55
C HIS A 2 -7.42 -34.99 37.54
N ILE A 3 -7.22 -34.37 36.35
CA ILE A 3 -8.14 -33.42 35.65
C ILE A 3 -8.01 -32.02 36.31
N ASN A 4 -7.78 -30.85 35.70
CA ASN A 4 -8.04 -30.25 34.37
C ASN A 4 -7.27 -28.90 34.31
N ALA A 5 -6.67 -28.47 33.20
CA ALA A 5 -7.24 -27.66 32.09
C ALA A 5 -7.00 -26.14 32.20
N TYR A 6 -7.10 -25.49 31.02
CA TYR A 6 -7.15 -24.06 30.69
C TYR A 6 -5.80 -23.37 30.34
N PHE A 7 -5.61 -22.67 29.20
CA PHE A 7 -6.40 -22.48 27.97
C PHE A 7 -5.52 -21.78 26.89
N LYS A 8 -5.60 -22.25 25.64
CA LYS A 8 -5.81 -21.52 24.36
C LYS A 8 -5.01 -20.25 23.99
N LYS A 9 -4.28 -20.35 22.88
CA LYS A 9 -3.97 -19.33 21.84
C LYS A 9 -3.40 -20.11 20.63
N ASP A 10 -3.79 -19.99 19.37
CA ASP A 10 -4.58 -19.01 18.64
C ASP A 10 -5.20 -19.67 17.40
N SER A 11 -6.37 -19.17 17.02
CA SER A 11 -6.99 -19.29 15.70
C SER A 11 -6.13 -18.62 14.64
N ILE A 12 -5.89 -19.24 13.48
CA ILE A 12 -5.83 -18.55 12.16
C ILE A 12 -6.15 -19.62 11.08
N THR A 13 -7.42 -19.89 10.78
CA THR A 13 -8.13 -19.42 9.56
C THR A 13 -7.32 -19.43 8.27
N ASN A 14 -7.81 -20.21 7.30
CA ASN A 14 -7.70 -19.96 5.86
C ASN A 14 -6.29 -19.93 5.27
N LEU A 15 -5.81 -21.11 4.86
CA LEU A 15 -4.80 -21.22 3.80
C LEU A 15 -5.41 -20.64 2.51
N GLN A 16 -5.24 -19.34 2.31
CA GLN A 16 -5.27 -18.76 0.97
C GLN A 16 -4.08 -19.33 0.20
N LEU A 17 -4.41 -20.19 -0.76
CA LEU A 17 -3.56 -20.56 -1.89
C LEU A 17 -3.26 -19.30 -2.72
N THR A 18 -2.18 -18.63 -2.37
CA THR A 18 -1.40 -17.78 -3.27
C THR A 18 0.04 -18.01 -2.82
N GLU A 19 0.98 -18.48 -3.61
CA GLU A 19 1.51 -17.78 -4.77
C GLU A 19 2.62 -18.70 -5.32
N PHE A 20 2.53 -19.13 -6.59
CA PHE A 20 3.64 -19.81 -7.26
C PHE A 20 3.90 -19.15 -8.61
N ALA A 21 5.16 -18.74 -8.77
CA ALA A 21 5.89 -18.42 -9.99
C ALA A 21 5.51 -17.15 -10.79
N ALA A 22 6.55 -16.36 -11.02
CA ALA A 22 6.61 -15.21 -11.90
C ALA A 22 6.27 -15.58 -13.36
N ALA A 23 4.99 -15.50 -13.70
CA ALA A 23 4.51 -15.24 -15.06
C ALA A 23 4.04 -13.78 -15.11
N ASP A 24 4.22 -13.13 -16.26
CA ASP A 24 3.76 -11.75 -16.53
C ASP A 24 2.44 -11.45 -15.77
N PRO A 25 2.36 -10.36 -14.97
CA PRO A 25 1.21 -10.08 -14.11
C PRO A 25 -0.13 -9.99 -14.88
N ASN A 26 -0.08 -9.87 -16.21
CA ASN A 26 -1.26 -9.86 -17.07
C ASN A 26 -1.56 -11.20 -17.78
N GLN A 27 -0.67 -12.20 -17.68
CA GLN A 27 -0.77 -13.44 -18.44
C GLN A 27 -1.86 -14.38 -17.94
N TRP A 28 -2.20 -14.33 -16.65
CA TRP A 28 -3.20 -15.20 -16.01
C TRP A 28 -4.43 -14.46 -15.50
N ASP A 29 -4.54 -13.14 -15.71
CA ASP A 29 -5.77 -12.41 -15.38
C ASP A 29 -6.83 -12.62 -16.48
N LEU A 30 -7.31 -13.86 -16.57
CA LEU A 30 -8.37 -14.31 -17.48
C LEU A 30 -9.67 -13.52 -17.27
N ARG A 31 -9.86 -12.90 -16.09
CA ARG A 31 -10.98 -12.01 -15.79
C ARG A 31 -10.90 -10.67 -16.52
N ARG A 32 -9.79 -10.33 -17.18
CA ARG A 32 -9.68 -9.17 -18.07
C ARG A 32 -9.94 -9.51 -19.54
N TRP A 33 -10.05 -10.79 -19.89
CA TRP A 33 -10.27 -11.20 -21.27
C TRP A 33 -11.74 -11.06 -21.66
N THR A 34 -12.00 -10.73 -22.92
CA THR A 34 -13.36 -10.70 -23.48
C THR A 34 -13.89 -12.12 -23.69
N ILE A 35 -15.21 -12.32 -23.59
CA ILE A 35 -15.85 -13.64 -23.77
C ILE A 35 -15.48 -14.26 -25.13
N LYS A 36 -15.42 -13.43 -26.18
CA LYS A 36 -14.99 -13.86 -27.52
C LYS A 36 -13.58 -14.44 -27.50
N LYS A 37 -12.63 -13.75 -26.86
CA LYS A 37 -11.24 -14.19 -26.73
C LYS A 37 -11.12 -15.48 -25.91
N LEU A 38 -11.90 -15.62 -24.83
CA LEU A 38 -11.95 -16.85 -24.03
C LEU A 38 -12.47 -18.03 -24.86
N LYS A 39 -13.56 -17.85 -25.61
CA LYS A 39 -14.14 -18.86 -26.51
C LYS A 39 -13.17 -19.25 -27.64
N GLU A 40 -12.43 -18.30 -28.21
CA GLU A 40 -11.41 -18.54 -29.22
C GLU A 40 -10.22 -19.34 -28.66
N GLU A 41 -9.77 -19.05 -27.44
CA GLU A 41 -8.67 -19.76 -26.78
C GLU A 41 -9.07 -21.20 -26.42
N LEU A 42 -10.28 -21.40 -25.90
CA LEU A 42 -10.84 -22.73 -25.63
C LEU A 42 -10.95 -23.55 -26.93
N LYS A 43 -11.41 -22.93 -28.02
CA LYS A 43 -11.46 -23.56 -29.34
C LYS A 43 -10.08 -23.92 -29.88
N SER A 44 -9.10 -23.04 -29.70
CA SER A 44 -7.70 -23.26 -30.12
C SER A 44 -7.05 -24.43 -29.39
N ARG A 45 -7.44 -24.67 -28.14
CA ARG A 45 -6.94 -25.76 -27.29
C ARG A 45 -7.80 -27.03 -27.36
N ASN A 46 -8.80 -27.04 -28.24
CA ASN A 46 -9.76 -28.13 -28.40
C ASN A 46 -10.49 -28.51 -27.09
N ILE A 47 -10.78 -27.51 -26.26
CA ILE A 47 -11.51 -27.66 -25.00
C ILE A 47 -13.00 -27.47 -25.28
N SER A 48 -13.80 -28.47 -24.92
CA SER A 48 -15.26 -28.43 -25.07
C SER A 48 -15.85 -27.40 -24.11
N TYR A 49 -16.78 -26.59 -24.61
CA TYR A 49 -17.48 -25.59 -23.81
C TYR A 49 -18.92 -25.43 -24.34
N GLU A 50 -19.90 -25.25 -23.46
CA GLU A 50 -21.27 -24.95 -23.90
C GLU A 50 -21.41 -23.47 -24.24
N GLU A 51 -22.14 -23.15 -25.31
CA GLU A 51 -22.27 -21.76 -25.79
C GLU A 51 -22.97 -20.84 -24.77
N ARG A 52 -23.79 -21.45 -23.89
CA ARG A 52 -24.56 -20.79 -22.83
C ARG A 52 -23.76 -20.48 -21.56
N MET A 53 -22.52 -20.97 -21.45
CA MET A 53 -21.72 -20.78 -20.24
C MET A 53 -21.37 -19.32 -20.02
N ASP A 54 -21.39 -18.92 -18.75
CA ASP A 54 -21.06 -17.57 -18.34
C ASP A 54 -19.53 -17.34 -18.39
N ARG A 55 -19.14 -16.06 -18.36
CA ARG A 55 -17.75 -15.65 -18.40
C ARG A 55 -16.89 -16.34 -17.35
N ASP A 56 -17.37 -16.42 -16.11
CA ASP A 56 -16.61 -17.00 -15.01
C ASP A 56 -16.42 -18.52 -15.19
N GLU A 57 -17.40 -19.22 -15.74
CA GLU A 57 -17.31 -20.65 -16.06
C GLU A 57 -16.27 -20.91 -17.16
N LEU A 58 -16.25 -20.06 -18.20
CA LEU A 58 -15.23 -20.12 -19.26
C LEU A 58 -13.82 -19.85 -18.72
N VAL A 59 -13.69 -18.95 -17.75
CA VAL A 59 -12.42 -18.63 -17.09
C VAL A 59 -11.93 -19.81 -16.26
N GLU A 60 -12.81 -20.45 -15.48
CA GLU A 60 -12.43 -21.58 -14.63
C GLU A 60 -12.03 -22.80 -15.46
N LEU A 61 -12.73 -23.12 -16.54
CA LEU A 61 -12.33 -24.21 -17.45
C LEU A 61 -10.94 -24.00 -18.05
N LEU A 62 -10.66 -22.78 -18.52
CA LEU A 62 -9.36 -22.45 -19.10
C LEU A 62 -8.26 -22.46 -18.03
N ARG A 63 -8.55 -21.95 -16.83
CA ARG A 63 -7.63 -22.01 -15.68
C ARG A 63 -7.30 -23.45 -15.30
N GLU A 64 -8.30 -24.32 -15.21
CA GLU A 64 -8.12 -25.73 -14.86
C GLU A 64 -7.30 -26.47 -15.93
N TYR A 65 -7.55 -26.20 -17.20
CA TYR A 65 -6.75 -26.77 -18.29
C TYR A 65 -5.30 -26.33 -18.23
N LEU A 66 -5.04 -25.03 -18.08
CA LEU A 66 -3.68 -24.48 -17.99
C LEU A 66 -2.93 -25.04 -16.77
N TYR A 67 -3.65 -25.22 -15.66
CA TYR A 67 -3.11 -25.87 -14.47
C TYR A 67 -2.69 -27.32 -14.75
N LYS A 68 -3.55 -28.10 -15.41
CA LYS A 68 -3.22 -29.48 -15.81
C LYS A 68 -2.07 -29.54 -16.82
N GLU A 69 -2.05 -28.64 -17.81
CA GLU A 69 -0.98 -28.55 -18.82
C GLU A 69 0.39 -28.27 -18.17
N SER A 70 0.41 -27.44 -17.11
CA SER A 70 1.64 -27.15 -16.36
C SER A 70 2.17 -28.36 -15.58
N LEU A 71 1.29 -29.26 -15.14
CA LEU A 71 1.65 -30.49 -14.43
C LEU A 71 2.14 -31.61 -15.37
N THR A 72 1.73 -31.57 -16.64
CA THR A 72 2.04 -32.62 -17.62
C THR A 72 3.26 -32.36 -18.49
N ARG A 73 4.03 -31.28 -18.26
CA ARG A 73 5.29 -31.06 -19.00
C ARG A 73 6.36 -32.03 -18.51
N PRO A 74 6.76 -33.05 -19.29
CA PRO A 74 7.93 -33.84 -18.94
C PRO A 74 9.17 -32.94 -18.99
N LEU A 75 10.00 -33.02 -17.95
CA LEU A 75 11.39 -32.56 -18.05
C LEU A 75 12.06 -33.45 -19.10
N ASN A 76 12.45 -32.85 -20.22
CA ASN A 76 13.34 -33.52 -21.17
C ASN A 76 14.68 -33.71 -20.47
N ASP A 77 14.99 -34.94 -20.07
CA ASP A 77 16.24 -35.59 -20.41
C ASP A 77 16.04 -37.11 -20.45
N ASN A 78 16.58 -37.72 -21.50
CA ASN A 78 16.33 -39.09 -21.91
C ASN A 78 16.99 -40.12 -20.96
N VAL A 79 16.36 -41.31 -20.91
CA VAL A 79 16.89 -42.65 -20.57
C VAL A 79 16.43 -43.25 -19.22
N ILE A 80 15.46 -44.17 -19.40
CA ILE A 80 15.13 -45.42 -18.68
C ILE A 80 14.51 -45.31 -17.28
N VAL A 81 13.27 -45.84 -17.25
CA VAL A 81 12.45 -46.16 -16.08
C VAL A 81 13.03 -47.40 -15.42
N GLU A 82 13.60 -47.26 -14.23
CA GLU A 82 13.58 -48.33 -13.23
C GLU A 82 13.00 -47.77 -11.93
N GLU A 83 11.97 -48.47 -11.49
CA GLU A 83 11.11 -48.23 -10.35
C GLU A 83 11.93 -48.21 -9.05
N ILE A 84 12.21 -47.03 -8.48
CA ILE A 84 12.91 -46.94 -7.18
C ILE A 84 12.24 -45.91 -6.27
N GLU A 85 12.05 -46.38 -5.05
CA GLU A 85 11.29 -45.88 -3.90
C GLU A 85 11.60 -44.41 -3.51
N LEU A 86 10.56 -43.76 -2.98
CA LEU A 86 10.58 -42.44 -2.36
C LEU A 86 11.63 -42.36 -1.24
N ASP A 87 12.84 -41.89 -1.54
CA ASP A 87 13.79 -41.46 -0.52
C ASP A 87 13.76 -39.94 -0.35
N SER A 88 13.62 -39.55 0.90
CA SER A 88 13.41 -38.18 1.33
C SER A 88 14.72 -37.41 1.28
N ASN A 89 14.81 -36.34 0.48
CA ASN A 89 15.82 -35.31 0.73
C ASN A 89 15.30 -33.90 0.38
N PRO A 90 15.55 -32.91 1.25
CA PRO A 90 14.82 -31.66 1.26
C PRO A 90 15.35 -30.72 0.19
N ILE A 91 14.39 -30.07 -0.47
CA ILE A 91 14.47 -28.78 -1.17
C ILE A 91 15.82 -28.10 -0.96
N GLN A 92 16.67 -28.11 -1.99
CA GLN A 92 17.85 -27.25 -2.05
C GLN A 92 17.37 -25.80 -1.89
N GLN A 93 17.67 -25.25 -0.71
CA GLN A 93 17.34 -23.92 -0.29
C GLN A 93 18.10 -22.92 -1.17
N PHE A 94 17.47 -22.43 -2.23
CA PHE A 94 18.00 -21.30 -2.99
C PHE A 94 18.01 -20.07 -2.07
N SER A 95 19.19 -19.68 -1.63
CA SER A 95 19.42 -18.46 -0.87
C SER A 95 19.18 -17.25 -1.78
N LEU A 96 17.96 -16.73 -1.81
CA LEU A 96 17.71 -15.43 -2.42
C LEU A 96 18.41 -14.38 -1.56
N ASN A 97 19.39 -13.69 -2.14
CA ASN A 97 20.10 -12.61 -1.47
C ASN A 97 19.06 -11.56 -1.05
N THR A 98 18.77 -11.48 0.26
CA THR A 98 17.71 -10.60 0.81
C THR A 98 18.16 -9.15 0.75
N GLY A 99 18.16 -8.59 -0.45
CA GLY A 99 18.42 -7.19 -0.71
C GLY A 99 17.18 -6.57 -1.35
N TRP A 100 16.70 -5.48 -0.75
CA TRP A 100 15.71 -4.54 -1.31
C TRP A 100 14.23 -4.96 -1.38
N ALA A 101 13.90 -6.26 -1.44
CA ALA A 101 12.50 -6.69 -1.62
C ALA A 101 11.64 -6.68 -0.33
N PHE A 102 12.25 -6.76 0.85
CA PHE A 102 11.49 -6.75 2.10
C PHE A 102 11.27 -5.33 2.61
N LYS A 103 9.99 -4.94 2.76
CA LYS A 103 9.58 -3.63 3.30
C LYS A 103 10.20 -3.31 4.67
N HIS A 104 10.50 -4.31 5.50
CA HIS A 104 11.17 -4.11 6.79
C HIS A 104 12.67 -3.77 6.65
N ILE A 105 13.30 -4.11 5.52
CA ILE A 105 14.71 -3.76 5.18
C ILE A 105 14.77 -2.45 4.41
N HIS A 106 13.63 -1.91 3.96
CA HIS A 106 13.56 -0.65 3.25
C HIS A 106 13.90 0.52 4.19
N LYS A 107 15.17 0.94 4.15
CA LYS A 107 15.58 2.23 4.69
C LYS A 107 15.04 3.29 3.73
N TYR A 108 13.91 3.91 4.07
CA TYR A 108 13.52 5.14 3.41
C TYR A 108 14.70 6.10 3.54
N GLY A 109 15.42 6.37 2.44
CA GLY A 109 16.32 7.52 2.40
C GLY A 109 15.55 8.74 2.87
N ARG A 110 16.19 9.71 3.53
CA ARG A 110 15.53 10.92 4.05
C ARG A 110 14.85 11.70 2.90
N LYS A 111 13.66 11.27 2.49
CA LYS A 111 12.82 11.98 1.53
C LYS A 111 12.42 13.28 2.21
N GLY A 112 12.92 14.41 1.70
CA GLY A 112 12.53 15.73 2.20
C GLY A 112 13.56 16.44 3.07
N ALA A 113 14.86 16.26 2.83
CA ALA A 113 15.85 17.28 3.24
C ALA A 113 15.78 18.54 2.33
N GLY A 114 14.60 18.89 1.83
CA GLY A 114 14.36 20.21 1.25
C GLY A 114 14.39 21.25 2.36
N LYS A 115 14.63 22.52 1.99
CA LYS A 115 14.64 23.65 2.93
C LYS A 115 13.34 23.62 3.75
N ARG A 116 13.48 23.38 5.06
CA ARG A 116 12.35 23.42 5.99
C ARG A 116 12.05 24.88 6.29
N LEU A 117 10.77 25.17 6.55
CA LEU A 117 10.38 26.46 7.12
C LEU A 117 11.11 26.64 8.46
N SER A 118 11.61 27.85 8.72
CA SER A 118 12.19 28.16 10.02
C SER A 118 11.11 28.08 11.11
N LEU A 119 11.54 27.86 12.35
CA LEU A 119 10.62 27.73 13.48
C LEU A 119 9.79 29.00 13.66
N ASP A 120 10.41 30.16 13.47
CA ASP A 120 9.77 31.48 13.63
C ASP A 120 8.67 31.69 12.58
N VAL A 121 8.94 31.36 11.31
CA VAL A 121 7.93 31.40 10.23
C VAL A 121 6.78 30.45 10.56
N VAL A 122 7.08 29.22 11.02
CA VAL A 122 6.03 28.25 11.38
C VAL A 122 5.20 28.75 12.56
N GLU A 123 5.80 29.38 13.57
CA GLU A 123 5.09 29.95 14.70
C GLU A 123 4.15 31.07 14.25
N MET A 124 4.62 31.95 13.37
CA MET A 124 3.81 33.04 12.86
C MET A 124 2.62 32.55 12.04
N LEU A 125 2.85 31.57 11.14
CA LEU A 125 1.77 30.93 10.38
C LEU A 125 0.71 30.29 11.28
N LYS A 126 1.10 29.72 12.43
CA LYS A 126 0.14 29.21 13.43
C LYS A 126 -0.71 30.33 14.03
N ARG A 127 -0.09 31.46 14.40
CA ARG A 127 -0.80 32.61 14.97
C ARG A 127 -1.87 33.13 14.01
N PHE A 128 -1.51 33.34 12.74
CA PHE A 128 -2.48 33.73 11.71
C PHE A 128 -3.60 32.71 11.51
N PHE A 129 -3.26 31.42 11.50
CA PHE A 129 -4.24 30.36 11.35
C PHE A 129 -5.27 30.36 12.49
N ILE A 130 -4.79 30.47 13.74
CA ILE A 130 -5.64 30.45 14.94
C ILE A 130 -6.52 31.69 15.01
N ALA A 131 -6.00 32.88 14.68
CA ALA A 131 -6.80 34.11 14.61
C ALA A 131 -8.01 33.95 13.67
N GLY A 132 -7.81 33.29 12.52
CA GLY A 132 -8.91 32.97 11.60
C GLY A 132 -9.82 31.83 12.03
N GLN A 133 -9.46 31.05 13.07
CA GLN A 133 -10.37 30.08 13.69
C GLN A 133 -11.27 30.74 14.74
N GLU A 134 -10.76 31.78 15.42
CA GLU A 134 -11.52 32.54 16.42
C GLU A 134 -12.57 33.45 15.76
N ASP A 135 -12.17 34.20 14.73
CA ASP A 135 -13.07 35.07 13.97
C ASP A 135 -12.90 34.80 12.45
N PRO A 136 -13.96 34.33 11.75
CA PRO A 136 -13.93 34.13 10.31
C PRO A 136 -13.57 35.40 9.51
N SER A 137 -13.86 36.59 10.05
CA SER A 137 -13.55 37.88 9.44
C SER A 137 -12.04 38.16 9.41
N ASN A 138 -11.31 37.59 10.38
CA ASN A 138 -9.86 37.71 10.51
C ASN A 138 -9.12 36.54 9.86
N ARG A 139 -9.78 35.79 8.97
CA ARG A 139 -9.17 34.63 8.32
C ARG A 139 -8.20 35.07 7.23
N TYR A 140 -6.92 34.84 7.47
CA TYR A 140 -5.86 35.10 6.50
C TYR A 140 -5.92 34.11 5.34
N SER A 141 -5.89 34.62 4.11
CA SER A 141 -5.58 33.83 2.92
C SER A 141 -4.07 33.55 2.83
N PRO A 142 -3.62 32.59 2.00
CA PRO A 142 -2.19 32.36 1.78
C PRO A 142 -1.42 33.61 1.33
N LYS A 143 -2.07 34.48 0.56
CA LYS A 143 -1.51 35.76 0.11
C LYS A 143 -1.36 36.75 1.25
N ASP A 144 -2.37 36.85 2.11
CA ASP A 144 -2.34 37.76 3.27
C ASP A 144 -1.26 37.34 4.26
N MET A 145 -1.10 36.02 4.50
CA MET A 145 -0.01 35.50 5.33
C MET A 145 1.36 35.80 4.71
N LEU A 146 1.50 35.69 3.39
CA LEU A 146 2.75 36.03 2.71
C LEU A 146 3.08 37.52 2.88
N ALA A 147 2.12 38.41 2.63
CA ALA A 147 2.31 39.85 2.78
C ALA A 147 2.70 40.23 4.22
N ALA A 148 2.05 39.64 5.22
CA ALA A 148 2.39 39.89 6.62
C ALA A 148 3.81 39.39 6.97
N LEU A 149 4.24 38.24 6.44
CA LEU A 149 5.61 37.75 6.62
C LEU A 149 6.65 38.64 5.92
N GLU A 150 6.32 39.21 4.76
CA GLU A 150 7.17 40.17 4.06
C GLU A 150 7.31 41.49 4.84
N GLU A 151 6.22 41.98 5.44
CA GLU A 151 6.26 43.14 6.35
C GLU A 151 7.17 42.87 7.57
N MET A 152 7.04 41.70 8.20
CA MET A 152 7.90 41.30 9.32
C MET A 152 9.38 41.19 8.92
N ALA A 153 9.66 40.69 7.72
CA ALA A 153 11.02 40.64 7.21
C ALA A 153 11.58 42.02 6.85
N ASN A 154 10.74 42.96 6.45
CA ASN A 154 11.14 44.35 6.24
C ASN A 154 11.41 45.08 7.57
N ASN A 155 10.69 44.72 8.63
CA ASN A 155 10.93 45.23 9.99
C ASN A 155 12.15 44.60 10.67
N GLY A 156 12.77 43.59 10.06
CA GLY A 156 13.94 42.88 10.59
C GLY A 156 13.60 41.80 11.64
N GLU A 157 12.33 41.45 11.81
CA GLU A 157 11.88 40.39 12.72
C GLU A 157 12.13 38.98 12.13
N LEU A 158 12.16 38.88 10.80
CA LEU A 158 12.43 37.65 10.05
C LEU A 158 13.52 37.87 9.00
N THR A 159 14.26 36.82 8.67
CA THR A 159 15.24 36.86 7.57
C THR A 159 14.53 36.71 6.23
N LYS A 160 14.91 37.50 5.23
CA LYS A 160 14.27 37.49 3.91
C LYS A 160 14.44 36.15 3.20
N GLU A 161 15.52 35.44 3.50
CA GLU A 161 15.82 34.12 2.96
C GLU A 161 14.86 33.04 3.47
N GLU A 162 14.20 33.25 4.61
CA GLU A 162 13.30 32.30 5.23
C GLU A 162 11.84 32.45 4.81
N ILE A 163 11.50 33.53 4.09
CA ILE A 163 10.15 33.77 3.60
C ILE A 163 9.77 32.65 2.62
N PRO A 164 8.70 31.89 2.91
CA PRO A 164 8.25 30.83 2.03
C PRO A 164 7.49 31.36 0.83
N THR A 165 7.38 30.53 -0.21
CA THR A 165 6.50 30.83 -1.33
C THR A 165 5.03 30.67 -0.95
N GLU A 166 4.13 31.40 -1.61
CA GLU A 166 2.68 31.30 -1.41
C GLU A 166 2.18 29.84 -1.48
N LYS A 167 2.67 29.06 -2.46
CA LYS A 167 2.34 27.63 -2.60
C LYS A 167 2.80 26.79 -1.41
N SER A 168 3.92 27.15 -0.78
CA SER A 168 4.42 26.48 0.41
C SER A 168 3.53 26.79 1.62
N ILE A 169 3.04 28.03 1.73
CA ILE A 169 2.07 28.43 2.75
C ILE A 169 0.76 27.67 2.56
N ASP A 170 0.22 27.61 1.34
CA ASP A 170 -1.03 26.88 1.05
C ASP A 170 -0.93 25.38 1.39
N SER A 171 0.18 24.74 0.99
CA SER A 171 0.49 23.35 1.36
C SER A 171 0.61 23.18 2.88
N TRP A 172 1.23 24.14 3.56
CA TRP A 172 1.35 24.15 5.01
C TRP A 172 -0.02 24.27 5.70
N ILE A 173 -0.88 25.20 5.26
CA ILE A 173 -2.26 25.37 5.79
C ILE A 173 -3.05 24.09 5.62
N SER A 174 -2.99 23.47 4.43
CA SER A 174 -3.68 22.21 4.14
C SER A 174 -3.26 21.08 5.09
N ARG A 175 -1.95 20.96 5.38
CA ARG A 175 -1.42 19.96 6.31
C ARG A 175 -1.80 20.29 7.76
N TYR A 176 -1.62 21.55 8.16
CA TYR A 176 -1.88 22.00 9.52
C TYR A 176 -3.37 21.90 9.87
N SER A 177 -4.27 22.20 8.94
CA SER A 177 -5.72 22.03 9.14
C SER A 177 -6.09 20.57 9.45
N ARG A 178 -5.53 19.61 8.71
CA ARG A 178 -5.75 18.18 8.96
C ARG A 178 -5.20 17.77 10.34
N MET A 179 -3.98 18.21 10.65
CA MET A 179 -3.37 17.94 11.95
C MET A 179 -4.15 18.55 13.11
N SER A 180 -4.63 19.79 12.97
CA SER A 180 -5.40 20.49 13.98
C SER A 180 -6.69 19.74 14.31
N LYS A 181 -7.45 19.30 13.29
CA LYS A 181 -8.64 18.47 13.49
C LYS A 181 -8.34 17.17 14.24
N GLN A 182 -7.23 16.51 13.89
CA GLN A 182 -6.78 15.30 14.58
C GLN A 182 -6.39 15.57 16.04
N MET A 183 -5.71 16.68 16.31
CA MET A 183 -5.32 17.08 17.66
C MET A 183 -6.54 17.40 18.54
N ILE A 184 -7.53 18.12 18.00
CA ILE A 184 -8.79 18.41 18.70
C ILE A 184 -9.53 17.11 19.01
N ALA A 185 -9.69 16.22 18.02
CA ALA A 185 -10.36 14.94 18.22
C ALA A 185 -9.64 14.06 19.26
N LYS A 186 -8.30 14.03 19.23
CA LYS A 186 -7.51 13.30 20.22
C LYS A 186 -7.70 13.88 21.62
N LYS A 187 -7.64 15.21 21.76
CA LYS A 187 -7.86 15.89 23.04
C LYS A 187 -9.24 15.56 23.63
N MET A 188 -10.29 15.59 22.80
CA MET A 188 -11.64 15.20 23.22
C MET A 188 -11.72 13.75 23.71
N LEU A 189 -10.99 12.81 23.10
CA LEU A 189 -10.94 11.42 23.55
C LEU A 189 -10.18 11.25 24.86
N ASP A 190 -9.12 12.03 25.07
CA ASP A 190 -8.35 12.00 26.31
C ASP A 190 -9.20 12.57 27.47
N ASP A 191 -9.89 13.71 27.25
CA ASP A 191 -10.80 14.32 28.23
C ASP A 191 -11.96 13.38 28.65
N VAL A 192 -12.45 12.52 27.73
CA VAL A 192 -13.49 11.52 28.03
C VAL A 192 -12.97 10.38 28.91
N LYS A 193 -11.70 9.99 28.74
CA LYS A 193 -11.09 8.89 29.52
C LYS A 193 -10.74 9.32 30.94
N ASP A 194 -10.42 10.60 31.15
CA ASP A 194 -10.13 11.12 32.49
C ASP A 194 -11.39 11.24 33.38
N CYS A 195 -12.59 10.99 32.81
CA CYS A 195 -13.87 10.96 33.52
C CYS A 195 -14.37 9.55 33.85
N GLU A 196 -13.66 8.48 33.47
CA GLU A 196 -13.92 7.07 33.84
C GLU A 196 -12.99 6.59 34.95
#